data_AF-A0A5E9AHP5-F1
#
_entry.id   AF-A0A5E9AHP5-F1
#
_cell.length_a   1.000
_cell.length_b   1.000
_cell.length_c   1.000
_cell.angle_alpha   90.00
_cell.angle_beta   90.00
_cell.angle_gamma   90.00
#
_symmetry.space_group_name_H-M   'P 1'
#
loop_
_entity.id
_entity.type
_entity.pdbx_description
1 polymer ?
#
loop_
_entity_poly.entity_id
_entity_poly.type
_entity_poly.pdbx_seq_one_letter_code
_entity_poly.pdbx_strand_id
1 'polypeptide(L)'
;MNDTKSGDDKTLSVTPKKTLTLKRPGLEQGTVRQNFSHGRTKSVVVETKKRKFSLPGDKPEPVAPSVFTPKPAAPAPVAAAPVVQEAPKAPPPPPERSGMVLNELSRGEMEARRRALEGSKAREAEDRQRAQEDAKRRAEEEERRKRERDESARRQAEEEARLQAEAESRRRAEEEA
;
A
#
# COMPACT_ATOMS: atom_id res chain seq x y z
N MET A 1 42.93 30.22 -34.99
CA MET A 1 43.53 31.49 -35.47
C MET A 1 42.42 32.49 -35.67
N ASN A 2 42.48 33.59 -34.90
CA ASN A 2 41.77 34.87 -34.90
C ASN A 2 40.23 34.86 -34.85
N ASP A 3 39.56 35.27 -33.77
CA ASP A 3 39.52 36.53 -33.00
C ASP A 3 38.50 37.57 -33.47
N THR A 4 37.55 37.80 -32.54
CA THR A 4 36.82 39.02 -32.15
C THR A 4 36.00 39.84 -33.16
N LYS A 5 34.71 39.99 -32.82
CA LYS A 5 34.03 41.28 -32.73
C LYS A 5 32.94 41.22 -31.67
N SER A 6 33.25 41.77 -30.50
CA SER A 6 32.29 42.16 -29.47
C SER A 6 31.34 43.22 -30.04
N GLY A 7 30.05 43.00 -29.87
CA GLY A 7 28.99 43.96 -30.13
C GLY A 7 27.99 43.88 -29.00
N ASP A 8 28.39 44.35 -27.82
CA ASP A 8 27.53 44.59 -26.68
C ASP A 8 26.51 45.69 -27.00
N ASP A 9 25.37 45.32 -27.58
CA ASP A 9 24.16 46.15 -27.56
C ASP A 9 23.22 45.66 -26.45
N LYS A 10 23.64 45.93 -25.21
CA LYS A 10 22.77 45.86 -24.03
C LYS A 10 21.77 47.02 -24.08
N THR A 11 20.65 46.82 -24.77
CA THR A 11 19.42 47.56 -24.45
C THR A 11 18.63 46.74 -23.44
N LEU A 12 18.50 47.27 -22.23
CA LEU A 12 17.66 46.72 -21.16
C LEU A 12 16.18 46.80 -21.59
N SER A 13 15.70 45.82 -22.36
CA SER A 13 14.27 45.64 -22.55
C SER A 13 13.69 45.02 -21.27
N VAL A 14 13.01 45.83 -20.47
CA VAL A 14 12.17 45.34 -19.37
C VAL A 14 10.91 44.74 -19.99
N THR A 15 11.01 43.51 -20.48
CA THR A 15 9.83 42.69 -20.77
C THR A 15 9.06 42.51 -19.46
N PRO A 16 7.77 42.88 -19.36
CA PRO A 16 7.00 42.69 -18.13
C PRO A 16 7.03 41.21 -17.76
N LYS A 17 7.50 40.91 -16.55
CA LYS A 17 7.67 39.55 -16.04
C LYS A 17 6.33 38.83 -16.12
N LYS A 18 6.25 37.78 -16.94
CA LYS A 18 5.16 36.81 -16.89
C LYS A 18 5.06 36.29 -15.46
N THR A 19 3.91 36.48 -14.82
CA THR A 19 3.63 35.94 -13.49
C THR A 19 3.78 34.42 -13.54
N LEU A 20 4.57 33.85 -12.64
CA LEU A 20 4.72 32.40 -12.48
C LEU A 20 3.38 31.81 -12.03
N THR A 21 2.50 31.47 -12.96
CA THR A 21 1.31 30.69 -12.66
C THR A 21 1.71 29.22 -12.56
N LEU A 22 1.54 28.59 -11.40
CA LEU A 22 1.65 27.14 -11.30
C LEU A 22 0.55 26.50 -12.14
N LYS A 23 0.91 26.03 -13.33
CA LYS A 23 0.08 25.13 -14.12
C LYS A 23 0.02 23.82 -13.32
N ARG A 24 -1.14 23.48 -12.75
CA ARG A 24 -1.33 22.29 -11.89
C ARG A 24 -0.70 21.06 -12.58
N PRO A 25 0.44 20.55 -12.09
CA PRO A 25 1.06 19.36 -12.64
C PRO A 25 0.42 18.19 -11.89
N GLY A 26 -0.65 17.59 -12.41
CA GLY A 26 -1.25 16.51 -11.62
C GLY A 26 -2.43 15.75 -12.16
N LEU A 27 -3.12 16.21 -13.22
CA LEU A 27 -4.24 15.39 -13.71
C LEU A 27 -3.77 14.14 -14.49
N GLU A 28 -2.56 14.21 -15.06
CA GLU A 28 -1.96 13.12 -15.85
C GLU A 28 -0.88 12.33 -15.08
N GLN A 29 -0.34 12.86 -13.98
CA GLN A 29 0.69 12.19 -13.18
C GLN A 29 0.05 11.25 -12.15
N GLY A 30 -0.39 10.09 -12.61
CA GLY A 30 -0.95 9.06 -11.74
C GLY A 30 -1.69 8.00 -12.52
N THR A 31 -2.18 8.29 -13.72
CA THR A 31 -2.98 7.32 -14.47
C THR A 31 -2.09 6.51 -15.41
N VAL A 32 -1.91 5.21 -15.11
CA VAL A 32 -1.17 4.28 -15.96
C VAL A 32 -2.15 3.52 -16.85
N ARG A 33 -1.95 3.57 -18.17
CA ARG A 33 -2.72 2.74 -19.11
C ARG A 33 -2.21 1.31 -19.04
N GLN A 34 -2.94 0.45 -18.35
CA GLN A 34 -2.62 -0.96 -18.24
C GLN A 34 -3.21 -1.72 -19.44
N ASN A 35 -2.36 -2.34 -20.23
CA ASN A 35 -2.77 -3.21 -21.33
C ASN A 35 -2.76 -4.66 -20.83
N PHE A 36 -3.94 -5.23 -20.59
CA PHE A 36 -4.06 -6.66 -20.30
C PHE A 36 -4.28 -7.45 -21.59
N SER A 37 -3.67 -8.64 -21.69
CA SER A 37 -3.70 -9.52 -22.86
C SER A 37 -5.10 -9.96 -23.32
N HIS A 38 -6.13 -9.75 -22.48
CA HIS A 38 -7.53 -10.13 -22.75
C HIS A 38 -8.44 -8.91 -23.04
N GLY A 39 -7.89 -7.80 -23.53
CA GLY A 39 -8.68 -6.71 -24.13
C GLY A 39 -9.23 -5.66 -23.18
N ARG A 40 -8.98 -5.75 -21.86
CA ARG A 40 -9.35 -4.68 -20.93
C ARG A 40 -8.25 -3.61 -20.88
N THR A 41 -8.47 -2.50 -21.57
CA THR A 41 -7.62 -1.30 -21.51
C THR A 41 -8.36 -0.20 -20.76
N LYS A 42 -8.24 -0.18 -19.43
CA LYS A 42 -8.75 0.91 -18.59
C LYS A 42 -7.58 1.62 -17.93
N SER A 43 -7.67 2.94 -17.88
CA SER A 43 -6.68 3.81 -17.26
C SER A 43 -6.81 3.69 -15.74
N VAL A 44 -5.77 3.18 -15.07
CA VAL A 44 -5.78 2.96 -13.61
C VAL A 44 -5.03 4.10 -12.93
N VAL A 45 -5.70 4.80 -12.01
CA VAL A 45 -5.09 5.84 -11.18
C VAL A 45 -4.24 5.17 -10.10
N VAL A 46 -2.95 5.47 -10.09
CA VAL A 46 -1.95 5.01 -9.15
C VAL A 46 -1.61 6.17 -8.23
N GLU A 47 -1.99 6.04 -6.97
CA GLU A 47 -1.55 6.95 -5.91
C GLU A 47 -0.11 6.60 -5.54
N THR A 48 0.85 7.27 -6.17
CA THR A 48 2.26 7.11 -5.78
C THR A 48 2.49 7.83 -4.45
N LYS A 49 2.47 7.06 -3.36
CA LYS A 49 2.76 7.54 -2.00
C LYS A 49 4.23 7.99 -1.91
N LYS A 50 4.46 9.31 -1.95
CA LYS A 50 5.79 9.90 -1.71
C LYS A 50 6.24 9.53 -0.30
N ARG A 51 7.41 8.87 -0.17
CA ARG A 51 8.03 8.56 1.12
C ARG A 51 8.28 9.88 1.86
N LYS A 52 7.57 10.10 2.98
CA LYS A 52 7.87 11.21 3.89
C LYS A 52 9.13 10.83 4.64
N PHE A 53 10.25 11.51 4.35
CA PHE A 53 11.34 11.57 5.31
C PHE A 53 10.86 12.51 6.41
N SER A 54 10.56 11.97 7.59
CA SER A 54 10.22 12.80 8.76
C SER A 54 11.50 13.46 9.25
N LEU A 55 11.60 14.79 9.09
CA LEU A 55 12.52 15.58 9.89
C LEU A 55 12.04 15.56 11.35
N PRO A 56 12.94 15.52 12.35
CA PRO A 56 12.54 15.64 13.75
C PRO A 56 11.92 17.03 13.99
N GLY A 57 10.58 17.12 14.02
CA GLY A 57 9.87 18.36 14.33
C GLY A 57 8.44 18.51 13.76
N ASP A 58 8.01 17.67 12.81
CA ASP A 58 6.70 17.84 12.18
C ASP A 58 5.57 17.17 12.99
N LYS A 59 4.66 17.96 13.57
CA LYS A 59 3.42 17.49 14.23
C LYS A 59 2.39 17.10 13.17
N PRO A 60 1.84 15.86 13.17
CA PRO A 60 0.82 15.48 12.20
C PRO A 60 -0.58 15.96 12.63
N GLU A 61 -1.20 16.84 11.85
CA GLU A 61 -2.66 17.08 11.92
C GLU A 61 -3.44 15.93 11.25
N PRO A 62 -4.59 15.52 11.82
CA PRO A 62 -5.40 14.43 11.28
C PRO A 62 -6.27 14.89 10.10
N VAL A 63 -6.05 14.30 8.92
CA VAL A 63 -6.97 14.41 7.77
C VAL A 63 -8.08 13.35 7.88
N ALA A 64 -9.32 13.81 7.88
CA ALA A 64 -10.53 12.99 7.96
C ALA A 64 -10.78 12.19 6.66
N PRO A 65 -11.38 10.98 6.74
CA PRO A 65 -11.73 10.20 5.56
C PRO A 65 -13.03 10.72 4.91
N SER A 66 -12.92 11.18 3.65
CA SER A 66 -14.07 11.52 2.80
C SER A 66 -14.71 10.24 2.25
N VAL A 67 -15.88 9.88 2.77
CA VAL A 67 -16.77 8.85 2.22
C VAL A 67 -17.44 9.35 0.93
N PHE A 68 -17.30 8.60 -0.16
CA PHE A 68 -17.95 8.89 -1.44
C PHE A 68 -19.16 7.98 -1.64
N THR A 69 -20.35 8.57 -1.76
CA THR A 69 -21.63 7.88 -2.05
C THR A 69 -21.85 7.76 -3.56
N PRO A 70 -22.25 6.59 -4.11
CA PRO A 70 -22.58 6.48 -5.53
C PRO A 70 -23.96 7.08 -5.85
N LYS A 71 -24.02 7.87 -6.93
CA LYS A 71 -25.22 8.51 -7.48
C LYS A 71 -26.05 7.48 -8.30
N PRO A 72 -27.40 7.46 -8.19
CA PRO A 72 -28.24 6.53 -8.94
C PRO A 72 -28.39 6.91 -10.43
N ALA A 73 -28.58 5.89 -11.25
CA ALA A 73 -28.74 5.95 -12.70
C ALA A 73 -30.11 6.50 -13.12
N ALA A 74 -30.14 7.21 -14.26
CA ALA A 74 -31.36 7.64 -14.95
C ALA A 74 -31.63 6.77 -16.19
N PRO A 75 -32.90 6.63 -16.64
CA PRO A 75 -33.35 5.60 -17.58
C PRO A 75 -33.22 6.00 -19.06
N ALA A 76 -33.28 4.95 -19.91
CA ALA A 76 -33.14 4.93 -21.37
C ALA A 76 -34.22 5.71 -22.15
N PRO A 77 -34.02 5.88 -23.48
CA PRO A 77 -35.13 5.52 -24.36
C PRO A 77 -34.78 4.86 -25.72
N VAL A 78 -35.74 4.04 -26.15
CA VAL A 78 -36.17 3.53 -27.48
C VAL A 78 -35.23 2.87 -28.50
N ALA A 79 -35.43 1.55 -28.62
CA ALA A 79 -35.92 0.78 -29.78
C ALA A 79 -35.49 1.18 -31.21
N ALA A 80 -34.72 0.30 -31.85
CA ALA A 80 -34.72 0.07 -33.30
C ALA A 80 -35.11 -1.40 -33.58
N ALA A 81 -35.93 -1.59 -34.60
CA ALA A 81 -36.55 -2.86 -35.00
C ALA A 81 -35.53 -3.91 -35.51
N PRO A 82 -35.85 -5.22 -35.44
CA PRO A 82 -34.93 -6.28 -35.83
C PRO A 82 -34.85 -6.42 -37.35
N VAL A 83 -33.64 -6.36 -37.90
CA VAL A 83 -33.36 -6.79 -39.27
C VAL A 83 -33.21 -8.31 -39.23
N VAL A 84 -34.10 -9.02 -39.91
CA VAL A 84 -34.05 -10.47 -40.06
C VAL A 84 -32.82 -10.81 -40.91
N GLN A 85 -31.78 -11.36 -40.28
CA GLN A 85 -30.69 -12.03 -40.99
C GLN A 85 -31.06 -13.49 -41.20
N GLU A 86 -30.96 -13.89 -42.47
CA GLU A 86 -31.17 -15.25 -42.97
C GLU A 86 -30.25 -16.25 -42.25
N ALA A 87 -30.82 -17.36 -41.79
CA ALA A 87 -30.12 -18.37 -41.03
C ALA A 87 -29.08 -19.11 -41.90
N PRO A 88 -27.80 -19.22 -41.47
CA PRO A 88 -26.85 -20.08 -42.15
C PRO A 88 -27.21 -21.56 -41.90
N LYS A 89 -27.19 -22.34 -42.98
CA LYS A 89 -27.44 -23.79 -43.00
C LYS A 89 -26.44 -24.51 -42.07
N ALA A 90 -26.95 -25.39 -41.21
CA ALA A 90 -26.16 -26.11 -40.21
C ALA A 90 -25.08 -27.01 -40.85
N PRO A 91 -23.84 -27.06 -40.30
CA PRO A 91 -22.85 -28.06 -40.68
C PRO A 91 -23.26 -29.46 -40.18
N PRO A 92 -22.77 -30.56 -40.80
CA PRO A 92 -23.08 -31.92 -40.37
C PRO A 92 -22.58 -32.19 -38.94
N PRO A 93 -23.24 -33.08 -38.17
CA PRO A 93 -22.81 -33.41 -36.82
C PRO A 93 -21.41 -34.03 -36.84
N PRO A 94 -20.51 -33.65 -35.91
CA PRO A 94 -19.22 -34.31 -35.77
C PRO A 94 -19.45 -35.78 -35.38
N PRO A 95 -18.55 -36.71 -35.76
CA PRO A 95 -18.68 -38.10 -35.36
C PRO A 95 -18.73 -38.18 -33.83
N GLU A 96 -19.71 -38.93 -33.32
CA GLU A 96 -19.84 -39.23 -31.89
C GLU A 96 -18.56 -39.89 -31.42
N ARG A 97 -17.70 -39.11 -30.77
CA ARG A 97 -16.52 -39.65 -30.13
C ARG A 97 -17.02 -40.41 -28.92
N SER A 98 -16.95 -41.72 -29.05
CA SER A 98 -17.30 -42.73 -28.06
C SER A 98 -17.04 -42.26 -26.63
N GLY A 99 -18.11 -42.26 -25.84
CA GLY A 99 -18.11 -42.52 -24.40
C GLY A 99 -17.20 -41.63 -23.57
N MET A 100 -17.78 -40.63 -22.92
CA MET A 100 -17.51 -40.25 -21.52
C MET A 100 -16.11 -40.61 -20.97
N VAL A 101 -15.04 -40.22 -21.65
CA VAL A 101 -13.72 -40.16 -21.02
C VAL A 101 -13.71 -38.82 -20.32
N LEU A 102 -14.33 -38.79 -19.14
CA LEU A 102 -13.97 -37.80 -18.13
C LEU A 102 -12.44 -37.80 -18.12
N ASN A 103 -11.80 -36.71 -18.56
CA ASN A 103 -10.35 -36.58 -18.66
C ASN A 103 -9.70 -37.08 -17.36
N GLU A 104 -9.36 -38.37 -17.31
CA GLU A 104 -8.56 -38.90 -16.23
C GLU A 104 -7.20 -38.21 -16.39
N LEU A 105 -6.80 -37.46 -15.36
CA LEU A 105 -5.53 -36.76 -15.35
C LEU A 105 -4.46 -37.76 -15.77
N SER A 106 -3.66 -37.41 -16.78
CA SER A 106 -2.57 -38.26 -17.21
C SER A 106 -1.65 -38.54 -16.00
N ARG A 107 -0.95 -39.67 -15.99
CA ARG A 107 -0.02 -40.02 -14.90
C ARG A 107 0.95 -38.88 -14.58
N GLY A 108 1.43 -38.17 -15.59
CA GLY A 108 2.28 -36.98 -15.40
C GLY A 108 1.56 -35.79 -14.76
N GLU A 109 0.28 -35.59 -15.05
CA GLU A 109 -0.53 -34.52 -14.43
C GLU A 109 -0.86 -34.85 -12.97
N MET A 110 -1.14 -36.11 -12.65
CA MET A 110 -1.32 -36.57 -11.28
C MET A 110 -0.04 -36.39 -10.44
N GLU A 111 1.12 -36.74 -11.00
CA GLU A 111 2.42 -36.52 -10.34
C GLU A 111 2.74 -35.04 -10.18
N ALA A 112 2.47 -34.20 -11.18
CA ALA A 112 2.63 -32.75 -11.10
C ALA A 112 1.73 -32.13 -10.02
N ARG A 113 0.46 -32.55 -9.95
CA ARG A 113 -0.48 -32.11 -8.92
C ARG A 113 -0.03 -32.54 -7.53
N ARG A 114 0.45 -33.78 -7.38
CA ARG A 114 1.00 -34.28 -6.12
C ARG A 114 2.20 -33.44 -5.67
N ARG A 115 3.16 -33.19 -6.56
CA ARG A 115 4.33 -32.35 -6.28
C ARG A 115 3.95 -30.91 -5.93
N ALA A 116 2.94 -30.35 -6.59
CA ALA A 116 2.45 -29.01 -6.28
C ALA A 116 1.80 -28.95 -4.88
N LEU A 117 1.01 -29.95 -4.51
CA LEU A 117 0.40 -30.05 -3.18
C LEU A 117 1.46 -30.26 -2.09
N GLU A 118 2.44 -31.13 -2.32
CA GLU A 118 3.57 -31.34 -1.41
C GLU A 118 4.39 -30.05 -1.25
N GLY A 119 4.70 -29.36 -2.34
CA GLY A 119 5.39 -28.06 -2.31
C GLY A 119 4.59 -26.98 -1.58
N SER A 120 3.27 -26.94 -1.73
CA SER A 120 2.40 -26.01 -1.00
C SER A 120 2.44 -26.29 0.50
N LYS A 121 2.35 -27.55 0.91
CA LYS A 121 2.42 -27.96 2.31
C LYS A 121 3.79 -27.65 2.93
N ALA A 122 4.87 -27.86 2.18
CA ALA A 122 6.22 -27.53 2.64
C ALA A 122 6.37 -26.02 2.90
N ARG A 123 5.92 -25.18 1.96
CA ARG A 123 5.93 -23.71 2.13
C ARG A 123 5.09 -23.27 3.31
N GLU A 124 3.88 -23.80 3.47
CA GLU A 124 3.01 -23.48 4.60
C GLU A 124 3.64 -23.89 5.95
N ALA A 125 4.31 -25.05 6.00
CA ALA A 125 5.00 -25.50 7.20
C ALA A 125 6.19 -24.58 7.54
N GLU A 126 7.00 -24.21 6.56
CA GLU A 126 8.11 -23.26 6.76
C GLU A 126 7.61 -21.88 7.18
N ASP A 127 6.54 -21.36 6.57
CA ASP A 127 5.96 -20.07 6.93
C ASP A 127 5.38 -20.09 8.34
N ARG A 128 4.76 -21.22 8.74
CA ARG A 128 4.29 -21.42 10.11
C ARG A 128 5.45 -21.49 11.10
N GLN A 129 6.56 -22.14 10.76
CA GLN A 129 7.77 -22.16 11.60
C GLN A 129 8.36 -20.76 11.75
N ARG A 130 8.55 -20.02 10.65
CA ARG A 130 9.02 -18.62 10.66
C ARG A 130 8.12 -17.73 11.52
N ALA A 131 6.80 -17.84 11.37
CA ALA A 131 5.86 -17.08 12.17
C ALA A 131 5.93 -17.42 13.68
N GLN A 132 6.15 -18.70 14.03
CA GLN A 132 6.32 -19.12 15.42
C GLN A 132 7.63 -18.59 16.02
N GLU A 133 8.74 -18.64 15.27
CA GLU A 133 10.03 -18.09 15.70
C GLU A 133 9.97 -16.57 15.89
N ASP A 134 9.37 -15.84 14.95
CA ASP A 134 9.18 -14.40 15.07
C ASP A 134 8.24 -14.02 16.23
N ALA A 135 7.23 -14.85 16.51
CA ALA A 135 6.36 -14.65 17.68
C ALA A 135 7.11 -14.89 18.99
N LYS A 136 7.96 -15.92 19.06
CA LYS A 136 8.83 -16.17 20.22
C LYS A 136 9.82 -15.03 20.44
N ARG A 137 10.51 -14.57 19.38
CA ARG A 137 11.44 -13.43 19.47
C ARG A 137 10.73 -12.18 19.98
N ARG A 138 9.54 -11.88 19.47
CA ARG A 138 8.75 -10.74 19.95
C ARG A 138 8.33 -10.89 21.41
N ALA A 139 7.90 -12.08 21.83
CA ALA A 139 7.54 -12.35 23.22
C ALA A 139 8.73 -12.19 24.17
N GLU A 140 9.92 -12.66 23.78
CA GLU A 140 11.16 -12.50 24.56
C GLU A 140 11.58 -11.03 24.66
N GLU A 141 11.50 -10.26 23.57
CA GLU A 141 11.78 -8.82 23.57
C GLU A 141 10.78 -8.04 24.44
N GLU A 142 9.49 -8.38 24.36
CA GLU A 142 8.45 -7.80 25.21
C GLU A 142 8.65 -8.13 26.69
N GLU A 143 9.04 -9.38 27.00
CA GLU A 143 9.36 -9.78 28.37
C GLU A 143 10.57 -9.01 28.91
N ARG A 144 11.65 -8.90 28.11
CA ARG A 144 12.83 -8.11 28.48
C ARG A 144 12.46 -6.65 28.74
N ARG A 145 11.66 -6.05 27.85
CA ARG A 145 11.18 -4.67 28.00
C ARG A 145 10.29 -4.51 29.23
N LYS A 146 9.46 -5.50 29.55
CA LYS A 146 8.62 -5.48 30.75
C LYS A 146 9.47 -5.54 32.01
N ARG A 147 10.46 -6.44 32.07
CA ARG A 147 11.40 -6.54 33.20
C ARG A 147 12.16 -5.23 33.43
N GLU A 148 12.61 -4.56 32.37
CA GLU A 148 13.29 -3.25 32.46
C GLU A 148 12.34 -2.16 32.98
N ARG A 149 11.08 -2.15 32.54
CA ARG A 149 10.07 -1.21 33.05
C ARG A 149 9.74 -1.47 34.51
N ASP A 150 9.60 -2.73 34.90
CA ASP A 150 9.30 -3.11 36.28
C ASP A 150 10.48 -2.77 37.21
N GLU A 151 11.73 -2.96 36.75
CA GLU A 151 12.92 -2.60 37.51
C GLU A 151 13.09 -1.08 37.63
N SER A 152 12.87 -0.32 36.55
CA SER A 152 12.91 1.15 36.60
C SER A 152 11.80 1.72 37.47
N ALA A 153 10.58 1.17 37.40
CA ALA A 153 9.48 1.56 38.29
C ALA A 153 9.81 1.27 39.76
N ARG A 154 10.47 0.15 40.06
CA ARG A 154 10.93 -0.15 41.44
C ARG A 154 11.97 0.85 41.92
N ARG A 155 12.96 1.19 41.09
CA ARG A 155 13.98 2.20 41.45
C ARG A 155 13.35 3.57 41.68
N GLN A 156 12.43 3.98 40.82
CA GLN A 156 11.71 5.24 40.98
C GLN A 156 10.87 5.25 42.27
N ALA A 157 10.15 4.18 42.57
CA ALA A 157 9.37 4.08 43.80
C ALA A 157 10.25 4.12 45.06
N GLU A 158 11.44 3.50 45.03
CA GLU A 158 12.40 3.55 46.13
C GLU A 158 13.02 4.95 46.32
N GLU A 159 13.40 5.62 45.22
CA GLU A 159 13.88 7.00 45.27
C GLU A 159 12.80 7.98 45.75
N GLU A 160 11.57 7.85 45.26
CA GLU A 160 10.43 8.66 45.70
C GLU A 160 10.12 8.42 47.18
N ALA A 161 10.16 7.17 47.67
CA ALA A 161 9.98 6.87 49.07
C ALA A 161 11.08 7.49 49.95
N ARG A 162 12.35 7.47 49.48
CA ARG A 162 13.46 8.14 50.17
C ARG A 162 13.27 9.66 50.21
N LEU A 163 12.89 10.28 49.10
CA LEU A 163 12.61 11.72 49.05
C LEU A 163 11.42 12.09 49.95
N GLN A 164 10.37 11.28 49.98
CA GLN A 164 9.23 11.51 50.87
C GLN A 164 9.63 11.41 52.34
N ALA A 165 10.42 10.41 52.73
CA ALA A 165 10.93 10.28 54.09
C ALA A 165 11.84 11.46 54.50
N GLU A 166 12.69 11.95 53.61
CA GLU A 166 13.53 13.14 53.84
C GLU A 166 12.69 14.43 53.90
N ALA A 167 11.65 14.56 53.08
CA ALA A 167 10.73 15.70 53.13
C ALA A 167 9.90 15.69 54.42
N GLU A 168 9.44 14.52 54.88
CA GLU A 168 8.72 14.37 56.15
C GLU A 168 9.61 14.67 57.35
N SER A 169 10.87 14.20 57.36
CA SER A 169 11.79 14.52 58.44
C SER A 169 12.13 16.02 58.49
N ARG A 170 12.32 16.65 57.32
CA ARG A 170 12.52 18.10 57.22
C ARG A 170 11.29 18.89 57.71
N ARG A 171 10.07 18.47 57.34
CA ARG A 171 8.83 19.11 57.82
C ARG A 171 8.68 19.02 59.33
N ARG A 172 8.95 17.84 59.92
CA ARG A 172 8.90 17.66 61.38
C ARG A 172 9.95 18.53 62.10
N ALA A 173 11.16 18.62 61.55
CA ALA A 173 12.20 19.47 62.11
C ALA A 173 11.87 20.99 62.00
N GLU A 174 11.15 21.41 60.97
CA GLU A 174 10.68 22.79 60.81
C GLU A 174 9.47 23.10 61.71
N GLU A 175 8.64 22.12 62.04
CA GLU A 175 7.50 22.27 62.96
C GLU A 175 7.94 22.26 64.44
N GLU A 176 9.07 21.62 64.76
CA GLU A 176 9.64 21.56 66.12
C GLU A 176 10.57 22.75 66.45
N ALA A 177 10.99 23.52 65.44
CA ALA A 177 11.86 24.70 65.57
C ALA A 177 11.08 26.02 65.69
#